data_AF-A0A1G5KKH8-F1
#
_entry.id   AF-A0A1G5KKH8-F1
#
_cell.length_a   1.000
_cell.length_b   1.000
_cell.length_c   1.000
_cell.angle_alpha   90.00
_cell.angle_beta   90.00
_cell.angle_gamma   90.00
#
_symmetry.space_group_name_H-M   'P 1'
#
loop_
_entity.id
_entity.type
_entity.pdbx_description
1 polymer ?
#
loop_
_entity_poly.entity_id
_entity_poly.type
_entity_poly.pdbx_seq_one_letter_code
_entity_poly.pdbx_strand_id
1 'polypeptide(L)'
;MSGSNTTSNVLFSGFQYGVADQLGISKIIIVGLQVVGGAAGNMICVHNVVAAFTTVGVLGKEGRVIRTNAIPALIYAISVGVFAYISVYFLFPTLF
;
A
#
# COMPACT_ATOMS: atom_id res chain seq x y z
N MET A 1 5.81 15.59 0.81
CA MET A 1 4.79 14.53 0.95
C MET A 1 5.23 13.61 2.07
N SER A 2 4.43 13.48 3.12
CA SER A 2 4.72 12.55 4.21
C SER A 2 4.63 11.11 3.67
N GLY A 3 5.67 10.29 3.88
CA GLY A 3 5.64 8.86 3.53
C GLY A 3 4.78 8.02 4.48
N SER A 4 3.94 8.66 5.29
CA SER A 4 3.11 8.01 6.31
C SER A 4 1.83 7.47 5.70
N ASN A 5 1.52 6.21 6.06
CA ASN A 5 0.28 5.53 5.70
C ASN A 5 -0.97 6.33 6.10
N THR A 6 -0.94 7.01 7.25
CA THR A 6 -2.07 7.82 7.73
C THR A 6 -2.34 9.00 6.81
N THR A 7 -1.30 9.73 6.40
CA THR A 7 -1.46 10.89 5.51
C THR A 7 -1.98 10.47 4.14
N SER A 8 -1.45 9.38 3.58
CA SER A 8 -1.92 8.85 2.30
C SER A 8 -3.38 8.38 2.37
N ASN A 9 -3.77 7.70 3.44
CA ASN A 9 -5.16 7.24 3.60
C ASN A 9 -6.13 8.41 3.70
N VAL A 10 -5.83 9.43 4.51
CA VAL A 10 -6.70 10.62 4.62
C VAL A 10 -6.80 11.36 3.29
N LEU A 11 -5.71 11.44 2.53
CA LEU A 11 -5.66 12.14 1.25
C LEU A 11 -6.42 11.40 0.13
N PHE A 12 -6.27 10.08 0.03
CA PHE A 12 -6.73 9.32 -1.13
C PHE A 12 -7.96 8.44 -0.91
N SER A 13 -8.28 8.04 0.33
CA SER A 13 -9.41 7.12 0.57
C SER A 13 -10.74 7.73 0.13
N GLY A 14 -10.96 9.03 0.34
CA GLY A 14 -12.18 9.71 -0.11
C GLY A 14 -12.33 9.76 -1.63
N PHE A 15 -11.22 10.02 -2.34
CA PHE A 15 -11.20 9.98 -3.80
C PHE A 15 -11.50 8.57 -4.33
N GLN A 16 -10.83 7.55 -3.79
CA GLN A 16 -11.01 6.16 -4.20
C GLN A 16 -12.39 5.62 -3.86
N TYR A 17 -12.96 6.02 -2.73
CA TYR A 17 -14.35 5.73 -2.39
C TYR A 17 -15.32 6.27 -3.45
N GLY A 18 -15.14 7.53 -3.87
CA GLY A 18 -15.98 8.14 -4.92
C GLY A 18 -15.81 7.47 -6.28
N VAL A 19 -14.58 7.09 -6.65
CA VAL A 19 -14.31 6.35 -7.90
C VAL A 19 -14.93 4.94 -7.86
N ALA A 20 -14.84 4.25 -6.72
CA ALA A 20 -15.47 2.95 -6.54
C ALA A 20 -16.99 3.03 -6.68
N ASP A 21 -17.61 4.07 -6.12
CA ASP A 21 -19.04 4.33 -6.22
C ASP A 21 -19.48 4.59 -7.66
N GLN A 22 -18.72 5.39 -8.42
CA GLN A 22 -19.00 5.66 -9.85
C GLN A 22 -18.85 4.43 -10.74
N LEU A 23 -17.90 3.54 -10.42
CA LEU A 23 -17.68 2.29 -11.16
C LEU A 23 -18.62 1.16 -10.74
N GLY A 24 -19.44 1.35 -9.69
CA GLY A 24 -20.32 0.32 -9.15
C GLY A 24 -19.56 -0.88 -8.57
N ILE A 25 -18.35 -0.66 -8.06
CA ILE A 25 -17.50 -1.71 -7.45
C ILE A 25 -17.42 -1.52 -5.93
N SER A 26 -17.04 -2.58 -5.20
CA SER A 26 -17.03 -2.56 -3.74
C SER A 26 -16.11 -1.49 -3.17
N LYS A 27 -16.69 -0.55 -2.42
CA LYS A 27 -15.97 0.55 -1.76
C LYS A 27 -15.03 0.03 -0.66
N ILE A 28 -15.46 -1.02 0.04
CA ILE A 28 -14.70 -1.65 1.13
C ILE A 28 -13.41 -2.27 0.58
N ILE A 29 -13.50 -2.99 -0.54
CA ILE A 29 -12.32 -3.64 -1.13
C ILE A 29 -11.34 -2.58 -1.64
N ILE A 30 -11.82 -1.55 -2.33
CA ILE A 30 -10.97 -0.49 -2.88
C ILE A 30 -10.28 0.33 -1.78
N VAL A 31 -11.02 0.79 -0.78
CA VAL A 31 -10.44 1.54 0.35
C VAL A 31 -9.56 0.64 1.22
N GLY A 32 -9.92 -0.63 1.40
CA GLY A 32 -9.06 -1.62 2.06
C GLY A 32 -7.73 -1.80 1.32
N LEU A 33 -7.75 -1.82 -0.01
CA LEU A 33 -6.56 -1.93 -0.85
C LEU A 33 -5.59 -0.78 -0.63
N GLN A 34 -6.08 0.42 -0.36
CA GLN A 34 -5.26 1.60 -0.06
C GLN A 34 -4.42 1.39 1.20
N VAL A 35 -5.02 0.82 2.24
CA VAL A 35 -4.32 0.50 3.50
C VAL A 35 -3.23 -0.54 3.24
N VAL A 36 -3.54 -1.57 2.45
CA VAL A 36 -2.59 -2.64 2.14
C VAL A 36 -1.45 -2.16 1.25
N GLY A 37 -1.75 -1.36 0.21
CA GLY A 37 -0.76 -0.73 -0.65
C GLY A 37 0.12 0.26 0.12
N GLY A 38 -0.46 1.00 1.07
CA GLY A 38 0.29 1.85 1.98
C GLY A 38 1.25 1.07 2.88
N ALA A 39 0.83 -0.08 3.42
CA ALA A 39 1.72 -0.98 4.16
C ALA A 39 2.86 -1.53 3.28
N ALA A 40 2.55 -1.89 2.04
CA ALA A 40 3.55 -2.34 1.06
C ALA A 40 4.60 -1.25 0.77
N GLY A 41 4.16 -0.02 0.51
CA GLY A 41 5.03 1.13 0.27
C GLY A 41 5.87 1.52 1.49
N ASN A 42 5.36 1.28 2.69
CA ASN A 42 6.07 1.57 3.94
C ASN A 42 7.38 0.77 4.07
N MET A 43 7.44 -0.45 3.49
CA MET A 43 8.62 -1.33 3.50
C MET A 43 9.83 -0.75 2.75
N ILE A 44 9.59 0.14 1.79
CA ILE A 44 10.63 0.74 0.94
C ILE A 44 10.77 2.26 1.15
N CYS A 45 10.02 2.82 2.11
CA CYS A 45 10.02 4.26 2.32
C CYS A 45 11.34 4.71 2.98
N VAL A 46 12.04 5.64 2.34
CA VAL A 46 13.36 6.14 2.81
C VAL A 46 13.27 6.67 4.23
N HIS A 47 12.22 7.44 4.57
CA HIS A 47 12.11 8.03 5.91
C HIS A 47 11.96 6.98 7.02
N ASN A 48 11.36 5.81 6.74
CA ASN A 48 11.24 4.72 7.71
C ASN A 48 12.53 3.94 7.83
N VAL A 49 13.15 3.59 6.68
CA VAL A 49 14.37 2.78 6.68
C VAL A 49 15.53 3.55 7.29
N VAL A 50 15.68 4.84 6.95
CA VAL A 50 16.69 5.71 7.56
C VAL A 50 16.45 5.85 9.07
N ALA A 51 15.21 6.08 9.52
CA ALA A 51 14.89 6.16 10.94
C ALA A 51 15.15 4.84 11.70
N ALA A 52 14.89 3.69 11.08
CA ALA A 52 15.25 2.41 11.67
C ALA A 52 16.78 2.26 11.76
N PHE A 53 17.51 2.57 10.69
CA PHE A 53 18.96 2.38 10.59
C PHE A 53 19.75 3.28 11.55
N THR A 54 19.24 4.49 11.83
CA THR A 54 19.82 5.38 12.84
C THR A 54 19.67 4.83 14.26
N THR A 55 18.59 4.11 14.58
CA THR A 55 18.37 3.53 15.92
C THR A 55 19.25 2.31 16.21
N VAL A 56 19.59 1.51 15.18
CA VAL A 56 20.50 0.36 15.32
C VAL A 56 21.97 0.69 14.99
N GLY A 57 22.28 1.95 14.66
CA GLY A 57 23.66 2.41 14.43
C GLY A 57 24.29 1.93 13.12
N VAL A 58 23.49 1.52 12.14
CA VAL A 58 23.98 1.03 10.84
C VAL A 58 23.73 2.10 9.78
N LEU A 59 24.66 3.03 9.60
CA LEU A 59 24.53 4.11 8.61
C LEU A 59 25.13 3.71 7.25
N GLY A 60 24.58 4.25 6.16
CA GLY A 60 25.13 4.08 4.80
C GLY A 60 24.78 2.77 4.09
N LYS A 61 23.97 1.89 4.70
CA LYS A 61 23.45 0.65 4.07
C LYS A 61 21.97 0.69 3.72
N GLU A 62 21.30 1.82 3.89
CA GLU A 62 19.86 2.00 3.69
C GLU A 62 19.44 1.65 2.25
N GLY A 63 20.17 2.17 1.26
CA GLY A 63 19.88 1.93 -0.15
C GLY A 63 19.97 0.45 -0.55
N ARG A 64 20.89 -0.30 0.06
CA ARG A 64 21.00 -1.76 -0.16
C ARG A 64 19.76 -2.47 0.36
N VAL A 65 19.31 -2.12 1.56
CA VAL A 65 18.13 -2.73 2.18
C VAL A 65 16.85 -2.34 1.47
N ILE A 66 16.69 -1.09 1.06
CA ILE A 66 15.55 -0.65 0.24
C ILE A 66 15.51 -1.45 -1.07
N ARG A 67 16.64 -1.61 -1.76
CA ARG A 67 16.71 -2.36 -3.02
C ARG A 67 16.39 -3.85 -2.83
N THR A 68 16.86 -4.46 -1.74
CA THR A 68 16.53 -5.84 -1.41
C THR A 68 15.05 -6.00 -1.01
N ASN A 69 14.47 -5.05 -0.28
CA ASN A 69 13.06 -5.06 0.12
C ASN A 69 12.09 -4.65 -1.00
N ALA A 70 12.57 -3.98 -2.05
CA ALA A 70 11.73 -3.62 -3.20
C ALA A 70 11.14 -4.84 -3.90
N ILE A 71 11.89 -5.94 -3.99
CA ILE A 71 11.43 -7.18 -4.60
C ILE A 71 10.26 -7.81 -3.81
N PRO A 72 10.40 -8.12 -2.50
CA PRO A 72 9.27 -8.65 -1.73
C PRO A 72 8.11 -7.65 -1.63
N ALA A 73 8.36 -6.34 -1.58
CA ALA A 73 7.30 -5.33 -1.61
C ALA A 73 6.50 -5.38 -2.92
N LEU A 74 7.18 -5.55 -4.06
CA LEU A 74 6.53 -5.68 -5.37
C LEU A 74 5.71 -6.98 -5.45
N ILE A 75 6.28 -8.11 -5.03
CA ILE A 75 5.58 -9.40 -5.02
C ILE A 75 4.34 -9.32 -4.14
N TYR A 76 4.47 -8.74 -2.95
CA TYR A 76 3.36 -8.52 -2.04
C TYR A 76 2.27 -7.65 -2.67
N ALA A 77 2.63 -6.50 -3.24
CA ALA A 77 1.69 -5.59 -3.88
C ALA A 77 0.94 -6.24 -5.06
N ILE A 78 1.66 -6.98 -5.92
CA ILE A 78 1.06 -7.69 -7.05
C ILE A 78 0.12 -8.79 -6.55
N SER A 79 0.53 -9.59 -5.56
CA SER A 79 -0.27 -10.69 -5.04
C SER A 79 -1.62 -10.20 -4.48
N VAL A 80 -1.59 -9.13 -3.69
CA VAL A 80 -2.82 -8.50 -3.15
C VAL A 80 -3.64 -7.86 -4.26
N GLY A 81 -3.02 -7.19 -5.22
CA GLY A 81 -3.72 -6.59 -6.36
C GLY A 81 -4.48 -7.62 -7.18
N VAL A 82 -3.86 -8.77 -7.47
CA VAL A 82 -4.51 -9.89 -8.16
C VAL A 82 -5.66 -10.45 -7.33
N PHE A 83 -5.43 -10.67 -6.03
CA PHE A 83 -6.47 -11.17 -5.13
C PHE A 83 -7.69 -10.23 -5.07
N ALA A 84 -7.46 -8.92 -4.98
CA ALA A 84 -8.53 -7.94 -4.94
C ALA A 84 -9.26 -7.82 -6.27
N TYR A 85 -8.56 -7.88 -7.40
CA TYR A 85 -9.18 -7.93 -8.72
C TYR A 85 -10.14 -9.12 -8.84
N ILE A 86 -9.69 -10.32 -8.43
CA ILE A 86 -10.54 -11.51 -8.38
C ILE A 86 -11.71 -11.30 -7.42
N SER A 87 -11.47 -10.70 -6.26
CA SER A 87 -12.51 -10.47 -5.26
C SER A 87 -13.62 -9.52 -5.75
N VAL A 88 -13.24 -8.43 -6.43
CA VAL A 88 -14.19 -7.44 -6.98
C VAL A 88 -15.03 -8.03 -8.10
N TYR A 89 -14.45 -8.83 -9.00
CA TYR A 89 -15.17 -9.32 -10.19
C TYR A 89 -15.85 -10.68 -10.01
N PHE A 90 -15.28 -11.58 -9.19
CA PHE A 90 -15.74 -12.98 -9.12
C PHE A 90 -16.43 -13.33 -7.80
N LEU A 91 -15.93 -12.85 -6.66
CA LEU A 91 -16.37 -13.33 -5.35
C LEU A 91 -17.46 -12.46 -4.73
N PHE A 92 -17.32 -11.13 -4.85
CA PHE A 92 -18.15 -10.16 -4.16
C PHE A 92 -18.49 -8.93 -5.03
N PRO A 93 -19.07 -9.09 -6.23
CA PRO A 93 -19.41 -7.98 -7.11
C PRO A 93 -20.46 -7.02 -6.50
N THR A 94 -21.21 -7.47 -5.49
CA THR A 94 -22.32 -6.72 -4.86
C THR A 94 -22.05 -6.31 -3.41
N LEU A 95 -20.80 -6.37 -2.92
CA LEU A 95 -20.48 -5.92 -1.56
C LEU A 95 -20.45 -4.38 -1.52
N PHE A 96 -21.63 -3.80 -1.26
CA PHE A 96 -21.98 -2.39 -0.93
C PHE A 96 -21.24 -1.27 -1.68
#